data_AF-A0A7Y1Y4H8-F1
#
_entry.id   AF-A0A7Y1Y4H8-F1
#
_cell.length_a   1.000
_cell.length_b   1.000
_cell.length_c   1.000
_cell.angle_alpha   90.00
_cell.angle_beta   90.00
_cell.angle_gamma   90.00
#
_symmetry.space_group_name_H-M   'P 1'
#
loop_
_entity.id
_entity.type
_entity.pdbx_description
1 polymer ?
#
loop_
_entity_poly.entity_id
_entity_poly.type
_entity_poly.pdbx_seq_one_letter_code
_entity_poly.pdbx_strand_id
1 'polypeptide(L)'
;MPIHLKWVEVFYDGRCGMCCTFHEWIGRQPRAYEVRFIPYQSPEAERVFPGVSTLDPAREMIVRTSEGRVFRAAEAWVYCLYSCANYRGTARKLASDRLLPVAKKACALLAGNRHALSKVFFRRKDREVREVLHEMPDAGCPDGACGLEGRGTRRRERRDHAGKFDIERMPAHPE
;
A
#
# COMPACT_ATOMS: atom_id res chain seq x y z
N MET A 1 -2.67 27.40 -0.88
CA MET A 1 -2.78 26.38 -1.96
C MET A 1 -2.62 27.09 -3.30
N PRO A 2 -1.68 26.67 -4.16
CA PRO A 2 -1.45 27.33 -5.45
C PRO A 2 -2.68 27.21 -6.36
N ILE A 3 -2.93 28.28 -7.11
CA ILE A 3 -4.10 28.41 -8.00
C ILE A 3 -3.84 27.65 -9.31
N HIS A 4 -2.58 27.55 -9.76
CA HIS A 4 -2.18 26.94 -11.03
C HIS A 4 -1.11 25.86 -10.83
N LEU A 5 -1.52 24.66 -10.40
CA LEU A 5 -0.65 23.49 -10.36
C LEU A 5 -0.90 22.64 -11.61
N LYS A 6 0.13 22.36 -12.42
CA LYS A 6 -0.02 21.59 -13.67
C LYS A 6 0.01 20.08 -13.43
N TRP A 7 0.99 19.62 -12.66
CA TRP A 7 1.14 18.23 -12.28
C TRP A 7 1.74 18.09 -10.89
N VAL A 8 1.52 16.91 -10.30
CA VAL A 8 2.23 16.44 -9.12
C VAL A 8 2.69 15.00 -9.29
N GLU A 9 3.79 14.68 -8.64
CA GLU A 9 4.24 13.32 -8.43
C GLU A 9 4.01 12.95 -6.97
N VAL A 10 3.40 11.80 -6.75
CA VAL A 10 3.05 11.28 -5.43
C VAL A 10 3.89 10.04 -5.19
N PHE A 11 4.83 10.15 -4.25
CA PHE A 11 5.64 9.03 -3.81
C PHE A 11 5.01 8.36 -2.59
N TYR A 12 4.82 7.05 -2.67
CA TYR A 12 4.09 6.28 -1.66
C TYR A 12 4.69 4.89 -1.46
N ASP A 13 4.39 4.26 -0.32
CA ASP A 13 4.81 2.89 -0.05
C ASP A 13 3.91 1.89 -0.79
N GLY A 14 4.43 1.29 -1.86
CA GLY A 14 3.73 0.28 -2.67
C GLY A 14 3.54 -1.07 -1.95
N ARG A 15 4.16 -1.26 -0.78
CA ARG A 15 3.96 -2.45 0.06
C ARG A 15 2.94 -2.22 1.18
N CYS A 16 2.39 -1.01 1.29
CA CYS A 16 1.39 -0.66 2.29
C CYS A 16 -0.02 -0.69 1.68
N GLY A 17 -0.85 -1.66 2.08
CA GLY A 17 -2.21 -1.82 1.56
C GLY A 17 -3.12 -0.60 1.79
N MET A 18 -2.87 0.18 2.85
CA MET A 18 -3.57 1.46 3.07
C MET A 18 -3.15 2.52 2.03
N CYS A 19 -1.84 2.65 1.75
CA CYS A 19 -1.34 3.56 0.72
C CYS A 19 -1.80 3.13 -0.67
N CYS A 20 -1.84 1.82 -0.93
CA CYS A 20 -2.36 1.24 -2.16
C CYS A 20 -3.84 1.57 -2.35
N THR A 21 -4.67 1.27 -1.35
CA THR A 21 -6.10 1.59 -1.35
C THR A 21 -6.35 3.09 -1.55
N PHE A 22 -5.57 3.94 -0.86
CA PHE A 22 -5.70 5.38 -0.98
C PHE A 22 -5.34 5.88 -2.38
N HIS A 23 -4.21 5.47 -2.94
CA HIS A 23 -3.84 5.94 -4.29
C HIS A 23 -4.83 5.43 -5.34
N GLU A 24 -5.34 4.20 -5.22
CA GLU A 24 -6.36 3.67 -6.13
C GLU A 24 -7.65 4.46 -6.02
N TRP A 25 -8.08 4.78 -4.80
CA TRP A 25 -9.26 5.60 -4.56
C TRP A 25 -9.09 7.00 -5.14
N ILE A 26 -7.95 7.67 -4.88
CA ILE A 26 -7.61 8.93 -5.53
C ILE A 26 -7.64 8.72 -7.04
N GLY A 27 -7.05 7.64 -7.54
CA GLY A 27 -6.98 7.13 -8.92
C GLY A 27 -8.29 7.22 -9.70
N ARG A 28 -9.41 6.94 -9.03
CA ARG A 28 -10.76 6.91 -9.61
C ARG A 28 -11.49 8.26 -9.59
N GLN A 29 -10.96 9.28 -8.93
CA GLN A 29 -11.61 10.59 -8.83
C GLN A 29 -11.43 11.44 -10.10
N PRO A 30 -12.41 12.26 -10.49
CA PRO A 30 -12.23 13.29 -11.52
C PRO A 30 -11.05 14.21 -11.18
N ARG A 31 -10.20 14.50 -12.17
CA ARG A 31 -8.93 15.21 -11.96
C ARG A 31 -9.07 16.73 -12.11
N ALA A 32 -8.42 17.45 -11.21
CA ALA A 32 -8.20 18.89 -11.32
C ALA A 32 -6.90 19.24 -12.05
N TYR A 33 -5.92 18.32 -12.01
CA TYR A 33 -4.62 18.43 -12.66
C TYR A 33 -3.98 17.03 -12.75
N GLU A 34 -2.86 16.91 -13.46
CA GLU A 34 -2.19 15.63 -13.68
C GLU A 34 -1.53 15.10 -12.40
N VAL A 35 -1.65 13.79 -12.17
CA VAL A 35 -1.09 13.12 -10.99
C VAL A 35 -0.36 11.88 -11.44
N ARG A 36 0.92 11.77 -11.10
CA ARG A 36 1.73 10.58 -11.30
C ARG A 36 2.00 9.89 -9.97
N PHE A 37 1.51 8.67 -9.81
CA PHE A 37 1.76 7.86 -8.62
C PHE A 37 3.00 7.01 -8.83
N ILE A 38 4.01 7.17 -7.97
CA ILE A 38 5.31 6.51 -8.09
C ILE A 38 5.58 5.75 -6.78
N PRO A 39 5.56 4.42 -6.75
CA PRO A 39 5.88 3.69 -5.54
C PRO A 39 7.37 3.84 -5.23
N TYR A 40 7.73 4.01 -3.95
CA TYR A 40 9.13 4.13 -3.51
C TYR A 40 10.00 2.96 -3.95
N GLN A 41 9.41 1.78 -4.15
CA GLN A 41 10.11 0.57 -4.58
C GLN A 41 10.38 0.49 -6.09
N SER A 42 9.93 1.47 -6.88
CA SER A 42 10.20 1.50 -8.32
C SER A 42 11.56 2.14 -8.64
N PRO A 43 12.29 1.64 -9.66
CA PRO A 43 13.49 2.31 -10.18
C PRO A 43 13.20 3.74 -10.66
N GLU A 44 11.96 3.99 -11.09
CA GLU A 44 11.49 5.31 -11.48
C GLU A 44 11.58 6.33 -10.35
N ALA A 45 11.30 5.94 -9.10
CA ALA A 45 11.34 6.83 -7.96
C ALA A 45 12.71 7.50 -7.82
N GLU A 46 13.78 6.70 -7.87
CA GLU A 46 15.16 7.18 -7.76
C GLU A 46 15.59 8.02 -8.97
N ARG A 47 15.12 7.67 -10.17
CA ARG A 47 15.39 8.46 -11.39
C ARG A 47 14.75 9.84 -11.35
N VAL A 48 13.51 9.92 -10.87
CA VAL A 48 12.69 11.13 -10.87
C VAL A 48 13.00 12.02 -9.66
N PHE A 49 13.32 11.40 -8.52
CA PHE A 49 13.73 12.05 -7.29
C PHE A 49 14.90 11.28 -6.65
N PRO A 50 16.15 11.62 -7.03
CA PRO A 50 17.34 10.98 -6.46
C PRO A 50 17.40 11.11 -4.93
N GLY A 51 17.75 10.01 -4.27
CA GLY A 51 17.77 9.87 -2.82
C GLY A 51 16.41 9.58 -2.18
N VAL A 52 15.30 9.57 -2.95
CA VAL A 52 13.96 9.32 -2.37
C VAL A 52 13.86 7.91 -1.78
N SER A 53 14.58 6.93 -2.32
CA SER A 53 14.59 5.56 -1.80
C SER A 53 15.32 5.43 -0.45
N THR A 54 16.19 6.39 -0.11
CA THR A 54 16.88 6.47 1.19
C THR A 54 16.00 7.11 2.26
N LEU A 55 14.94 7.82 1.86
CA LEU A 55 13.88 8.20 2.76
C LEU A 55 13.20 6.90 3.17
N ASP A 56 13.35 6.53 4.44
CA ASP A 56 12.77 5.31 5.00
C ASP A 56 11.34 5.11 4.47
N PRO A 57 11.01 3.99 3.80
CA PRO A 57 9.66 3.70 3.30
C PRO A 57 8.58 3.80 4.38
N ALA A 58 8.96 3.81 5.66
CA ALA A 58 8.09 4.10 6.79
C ALA A 58 7.67 5.59 6.91
N ARG A 59 8.35 6.50 6.22
CA ARG A 59 8.28 7.94 6.41
C ARG A 59 7.38 8.62 5.39
N GLU A 60 6.09 8.39 5.59
CA GLU A 60 5.03 9.27 5.11
C GLU A 60 4.92 9.38 3.58
N MET A 61 3.77 9.84 3.10
CA MET A 61 3.60 10.13 1.68
C MET A 61 4.33 11.42 1.33
N ILE A 62 4.91 11.48 0.14
CA ILE A 62 5.59 12.67 -0.39
C ILE A 62 4.89 13.12 -1.68
N VAL A 63 4.72 14.43 -1.83
CA VAL A 63 4.24 15.05 -3.06
C VAL A 63 5.29 16.02 -3.55
N ARG A 64 5.71 15.88 -4.80
CA ARG A 64 6.51 16.87 -5.53
C ARG A 64 5.65 17.57 -6.55
N THR A 65 5.66 18.89 -6.56
CA THR A 65 4.87 19.67 -7.53
C THR A 65 5.68 19.98 -8.79
N SER A 66 4.97 20.35 -9.85
CA SER A 66 5.57 20.91 -11.08
C SER A 66 6.49 22.12 -10.88
N GLU A 67 6.40 22.80 -9.73
CA GLU A 67 7.26 23.93 -9.35
C GLU A 67 8.50 23.48 -8.54
N GLY A 68 8.70 22.17 -8.37
CA GLY A 68 9.80 21.60 -7.58
C GLY A 68 9.57 21.62 -6.06
N ARG A 69 8.38 22.04 -5.58
CA ARG A 69 8.09 22.07 -4.15
C ARG A 69 7.78 20.67 -3.63
N VAL A 70 8.30 20.34 -2.46
CA VAL A 70 8.11 19.04 -1.82
C VAL A 70 7.25 19.20 -0.56
N PHE A 71 6.20 18.38 -0.46
CA PHE A 71 5.30 18.29 0.69
C PHE A 71 5.33 16.89 1.25
N ARG A 72 5.23 16.77 2.57
CA ARG A 72 5.33 15.48 3.29
C ARG A 72 4.14 15.30 4.23
N ALA A 73 3.93 14.07 4.68
CA ALA A 73 2.92 13.76 5.71
C ALA A 73 1.55 14.34 5.33
N ALA A 74 0.83 14.94 6.28
CA ALA A 74 -0.49 15.51 6.04
C ALA A 74 -0.57 16.47 4.86
N GLU A 75 0.46 17.26 4.60
CA GLU A 75 0.43 18.19 3.48
C GLU A 75 0.39 17.44 2.15
N ALA A 76 1.13 16.34 2.02
CA ALA A 76 1.05 15.44 0.88
C ALA A 76 -0.38 14.89 0.68
N TRP A 77 -1.04 14.42 1.76
CA TRP A 77 -2.43 13.94 1.70
C TRP A 77 -3.40 15.03 1.22
N VAL A 78 -3.23 16.26 1.70
CA VAL A 78 -4.06 17.39 1.27
C VAL A 78 -3.83 17.70 -0.21
N TYR A 79 -2.60 17.63 -0.72
CA TYR A 79 -2.34 17.81 -2.15
C TYR A 79 -2.97 16.69 -2.99
N CYS A 80 -2.92 15.43 -2.55
CA CYS A 80 -3.63 14.35 -3.22
C CYS A 80 -5.14 14.64 -3.30
N LEU A 81 -5.76 15.10 -2.20
CA LEU A 81 -7.18 15.51 -2.23
C LEU A 81 -7.43 16.71 -3.14
N TYR A 82 -6.52 17.68 -3.18
CA TYR A 82 -6.64 18.86 -4.03
C TYR A 82 -6.55 18.53 -5.52
N SER A 83 -5.93 17.39 -5.87
CA SER A 83 -5.86 16.86 -7.23
C SER A 83 -7.19 16.32 -7.74
N CYS A 84 -8.14 16.04 -6.84
CA CYS A 84 -9.48 15.59 -7.20
C CYS A 84 -10.40 16.81 -7.34
N ALA A 85 -10.99 17.01 -8.52
CA ALA A 85 -11.82 18.17 -8.85
C ALA A 85 -12.93 18.43 -7.80
N ASN A 86 -13.60 17.36 -7.38
CA ASN A 86 -14.71 17.40 -6.43
C ASN A 86 -14.27 17.63 -4.97
N TYR A 87 -12.98 17.47 -4.65
CA TYR A 87 -12.46 17.57 -3.28
C TYR A 87 -11.61 18.82 -3.04
N ARG A 88 -11.50 19.72 -4.02
CA ARG A 88 -10.72 20.97 -3.88
C ARG A 88 -11.18 21.83 -2.71
N GLY A 89 -12.48 21.91 -2.47
CA GLY A 89 -13.05 22.63 -1.32
C GLY A 89 -12.61 22.01 0.01
N THR A 90 -12.73 20.68 0.13
CA THR A 90 -12.31 19.93 1.32
C THR A 90 -10.81 20.06 1.56
N ALA A 91 -9.99 19.93 0.52
CA ALA A 91 -8.55 20.09 0.62
C ALA A 91 -8.16 21.49 1.09
N ARG A 92 -8.82 22.55 0.59
CA ARG A 92 -8.60 23.92 1.08
C ARG A 92 -8.97 24.10 2.54
N LYS A 93 -10.07 23.48 3.00
CA LYS A 93 -10.46 23.49 4.41
C LYS A 93 -9.39 22.80 5.27
N LEU A 94 -8.92 21.61 4.88
CA LEU A 94 -7.87 20.89 5.59
C LEU A 94 -6.53 21.62 5.58
N ALA A 95 -6.24 22.40 4.54
CA ALA A 95 -5.05 23.24 4.45
C ALA A 95 -5.12 24.52 5.31
N SER A 96 -6.28 24.85 5.90
CA SER A 96 -6.43 26.05 6.72
C SER A 96 -5.72 25.91 8.07
N ASP A 97 -5.26 27.03 8.63
CA ASP A 97 -4.47 27.05 9.87
C ASP A 97 -5.18 26.43 11.07
N ARG A 98 -6.52 26.41 11.05
CA ARG A 98 -7.34 25.81 12.11
C ARG A 98 -7.38 24.27 12.02
N LEU A 99 -7.38 23.71 10.82
CA LEU A 99 -7.56 22.26 10.61
C LEU A 99 -6.26 21.54 10.28
N LEU A 100 -5.25 22.25 9.77
CA LEU A 100 -3.98 21.66 9.41
C LEU A 100 -3.27 20.97 10.59
N PRO A 101 -3.26 21.51 11.83
CA PRO A 101 -2.67 20.81 12.97
C PRO A 101 -3.38 19.49 13.29
N VAL A 102 -4.71 19.46 13.17
CA VAL A 102 -5.53 18.27 13.38
C VAL A 102 -5.25 17.25 12.28
N ALA A 103 -5.18 17.70 11.01
CA ALA A 103 -4.83 16.85 9.88
C ALA A 103 -3.41 16.26 10.03
N LYS A 104 -2.44 17.05 10.51
CA LYS A 104 -1.07 16.61 10.84
C LYS A 104 -1.09 15.49 11.87
N LYS A 105 -1.79 15.66 12.99
CA LYS A 105 -1.94 14.62 14.02
C LYS A 105 -2.61 13.35 13.48
N ALA A 106 -3.72 13.49 12.75
CA ALA A 106 -4.43 12.37 12.17
C ALA A 106 -3.56 11.59 11.17
N CYS A 107 -2.86 12.29 10.28
CA CYS A 107 -1.98 11.65 9.30
C CYS A 107 -0.78 10.99 9.98
N ALA A 108 -0.21 11.59 11.03
CA ALA A 108 0.87 10.97 11.80
C ALA A 108 0.40 9.66 12.46
N LEU A 109 -0.81 9.63 13.05
CA LEU A 109 -1.40 8.43 13.62
C LEU A 109 -1.68 7.36 12.56
N LEU A 110 -2.27 7.75 11.42
CA LEU A 110 -2.54 6.84 10.31
C LEU A 110 -1.23 6.27 9.75
N ALA A 111 -0.22 7.11 9.54
CA ALA A 111 1.09 6.71 9.06
C ALA A 111 1.79 5.78 10.06
N GLY A 112 1.75 6.07 11.37
CA GLY A 112 2.31 5.21 12.41
C GLY A 112 1.62 3.85 12.51
N ASN A 113 0.30 3.81 12.29
CA ASN A 113 -0.51 2.58 12.37
C ASN A 113 -0.72 1.89 11.03
N ARG A 114 -0.06 2.35 9.96
CA ARG A 114 -0.35 1.94 8.57
C ARG A 114 -0.29 0.43 8.34
N HIS A 115 0.61 -0.30 8.99
CA HIS A 115 0.72 -1.76 8.81
C HIS A 115 -0.42 -2.51 9.52
N ALA A 116 -0.84 -2.05 10.70
CA ALA A 116 -2.01 -2.58 11.38
C ALA A 116 -3.29 -2.28 10.58
N LEU A 117 -3.44 -1.05 10.08
CA LEU A 117 -4.53 -0.67 9.20
C LEU A 117 -4.52 -1.46 7.89
N SER A 118 -3.33 -1.64 7.29
CA SER A 118 -3.15 -2.44 6.08
C SER A 118 -3.69 -3.85 6.26
N LYS A 119 -3.43 -4.53 7.39
CA LYS A 119 -3.99 -5.87 7.64
C LYS A 119 -5.52 -5.90 7.66
N VAL A 120 -6.15 -4.83 8.14
CA VAL A 120 -7.62 -4.70 8.16
C VAL A 120 -8.17 -4.44 6.76
N PHE A 121 -7.56 -3.52 6.01
CA PHE A 121 -7.99 -3.20 4.64
C PHE A 121 -7.69 -4.34 3.65
N PHE A 122 -6.54 -5.02 3.79
CA PHE A 122 -6.18 -6.16 2.95
C PHE A 122 -7.11 -7.35 3.17
N ARG A 123 -7.54 -7.64 4.42
CA ARG A 123 -8.60 -8.64 4.69
C ARG A 123 -9.91 -8.35 3.94
N ARG A 124 -10.21 -7.09 3.64
CA ARG A 124 -11.41 -6.70 2.89
C ARG A 124 -11.21 -6.92 1.39
N LYS A 125 -10.03 -6.57 0.86
CA LYS A 125 -9.68 -6.81 -0.55
C LYS A 125 -9.53 -8.30 -0.87
N ASP A 126 -8.93 -9.09 0.02
CA ASP A 126 -8.85 -10.55 -0.09
C ASP A 126 -10.24 -11.18 -0.13
N ARG A 127 -11.20 -10.66 0.65
CA ARG A 127 -12.58 -11.12 0.63
C ARG A 127 -13.25 -10.86 -0.73
N GLU A 128 -13.12 -9.65 -1.25
CA GLU A 128 -13.69 -9.23 -2.54
C GLU A 128 -13.08 -10.03 -3.70
N VAL A 129 -11.75 -10.21 -3.69
CA VAL A 129 -11.05 -11.07 -4.68
C VAL A 129 -11.50 -12.53 -4.53
N ARG A 130 -11.69 -13.04 -3.31
CA ARG A 130 -12.17 -14.41 -3.09
C ARG A 130 -13.60 -14.59 -3.59
N GLU A 131 -14.47 -13.60 -3.41
CA GLU A 131 -15.84 -13.61 -3.96
C GLU A 131 -15.82 -13.64 -5.50
N VAL A 132 -14.94 -12.87 -6.15
CA VAL A 132 -14.78 -12.89 -7.62
C VAL A 132 -14.13 -14.19 -8.12
N LEU A 133 -13.19 -14.78 -7.37
CA LEU A 133 -12.60 -16.07 -7.73
C LEU A 133 -13.61 -17.22 -7.72
N HIS A 134 -14.69 -17.12 -6.92
CA HIS A 134 -15.77 -18.12 -6.92
C HIS A 134 -16.67 -18.02 -8.16
N GLU A 135 -16.46 -17.04 -9.04
CA GLU A 135 -17.26 -16.81 -10.25
C GLU A 135 -16.55 -17.21 -11.55
N MET A 136 -15.31 -17.72 -11.48
CA MET A 136 -14.67 -18.33 -12.64
C MET A 136 -15.21 -19.76 -12.81
N PRO A 137 -15.93 -20.09 -13.89
CA PRO A 137 -16.25 -21.48 -14.17
C PRO A 137 -14.93 -22.24 -14.36
N ASP A 138 -14.82 -23.40 -13.71
CA ASP A 138 -13.72 -24.33 -13.96
C ASP A 138 -13.59 -24.49 -15.47
N ALA A 139 -12.48 -23.98 -16.03
CA ALA A 139 -12.14 -24.22 -17.42
C ALA A 139 -11.83 -25.71 -17.55
N GLY A 140 -12.88 -26.50 -17.77
CA GLY A 140 -12.77 -27.89 -18.18
C GLY A 140 -11.91 -27.91 -19.43
N CYS A 141 -10.72 -28.49 -19.32
CA CYS A 141 -9.82 -28.71 -20.44
C CYS A 141 -10.51 -29.66 -21.42
N PRO A 142 -10.81 -29.27 -22.68
CA PRO A 142 -11.51 -30.13 -23.62
C PRO A 142 -10.71 -31.37 -24.03
N ASP A 143 -9.37 -31.34 -23.86
CA ASP A 143 -8.48 -32.31 -24.51
C ASP A 143 -7.53 -33.04 -23.54
N GLY A 144 -7.76 -32.95 -22.22
CA GLY A 144 -6.97 -33.71 -21.23
C GLY A 144 -5.47 -33.38 -21.16
N ALA A 145 -5.01 -32.29 -21.79
CA ALA A 145 -3.58 -31.94 -21.86
C ALA A 145 -3.03 -31.24 -20.61
N CYS A 146 -3.83 -31.06 -19.55
CA CYS A 146 -3.34 -30.46 -18.31
C CYS A 146 -2.61 -31.53 -17.47
N GLY A 147 -1.35 -31.77 -17.81
CA GLY A 147 -0.44 -32.57 -17.02
C GLY A 147 -0.10 -31.88 -15.70
N LEU A 148 -0.89 -32.13 -14.66
CA LEU A 148 -0.43 -32.04 -13.28
C LEU A 148 -0.55 -33.43 -12.67
N GLU A 149 0.55 -34.16 -12.80
CA GLU A 149 0.79 -35.44 -12.14
C GLU A 149 0.48 -35.29 -10.64
N GLY A 150 -0.41 -36.16 -10.16
CA GLY A 150 -0.98 -36.09 -8.83
C GLY A 150 0.05 -36.13 -7.71
N ARG A 151 -0.17 -35.30 -6.69
CA ARG A 151 0.27 -35.59 -5.33
C ARG A 151 -0.86 -35.32 -4.32
N GLY A 152 -1.69 -36.35 -4.19
CA GLY A 152 -2.05 -36.94 -2.90
C GLY A 152 -2.67 -36.02 -1.85
N THR A 153 -4.00 -36.01 -1.81
CA THR A 153 -4.80 -35.71 -0.62
C THR A 153 -4.44 -36.67 0.51
N ARG A 154 -3.61 -36.25 1.48
CA ARG A 154 -3.49 -36.97 2.76
C ARG A 154 -4.52 -36.44 3.76
N ARG A 155 -5.61 -37.21 3.80
CA ARG A 155 -6.68 -37.31 4.78
C ARG A 155 -6.13 -37.28 6.22
N ARG A 156 -6.79 -36.50 7.08
CA ARG A 156 -6.63 -36.50 8.54
C ARG A 156 -6.85 -37.90 9.09
N GLU A 157 -5.91 -38.42 9.86
CA GLU A 157 -6.15 -39.46 10.87
C GLU A 157 -5.65 -39.00 12.24
N ARG A 158 -6.48 -39.32 13.23
CA ARG A 158 -6.36 -38.94 14.64
C ARG A 158 -5.23 -39.74 15.32
N ARG A 159 -4.67 -39.11 16.34
CA ARG A 159 -3.99 -39.61 17.55
C ARG A 159 -3.72 -41.12 17.61
N ASP A 160 -2.47 -41.49 17.93
CA ASP A 160 -2.16 -42.08 19.23
C ASP A 160 -0.66 -41.91 19.58
N HIS A 161 -0.37 -42.20 20.84
CA HIS A 161 0.65 -41.67 21.73
C HIS A 161 2.08 -42.23 21.55
N ALA A 162 3.04 -41.47 22.12
CA ALA A 162 4.32 -41.89 22.72
C ALA A 162 5.60 -41.83 21.85
N GLY A 163 6.52 -40.95 22.26
CA GLY A 163 7.91 -40.92 21.80
C GLY A 163 8.63 -39.63 22.22
N LYS A 164 9.12 -39.59 23.47
CA LYS A 164 10.01 -38.56 24.00
C LYS A 164 11.26 -38.41 23.12
N PHE A 165 11.72 -37.18 22.89
CA PHE A 165 13.11 -36.91 22.50
C PHE A 165 13.62 -35.63 23.18
N ASP A 166 14.62 -35.83 24.02
CA ASP A 166 15.37 -34.85 24.78
C ASP A 166 16.18 -33.91 23.86
N ILE A 167 16.24 -32.64 24.23
CA ILE A 167 17.03 -31.60 23.56
C ILE A 167 18.23 -31.29 24.44
N GLU A 168 19.41 -31.77 24.05
CA GLU A 168 20.68 -31.27 24.58
C GLU A 168 21.73 -31.12 23.45
N ARG A 169 22.48 -30.01 23.56
CA ARG A 169 23.76 -29.64 22.91
C ARG A 169 23.75 -28.83 21.59
N MET A 170 23.89 -27.51 21.78
CA MET A 170 24.73 -26.62 20.98
C MET A 170 26.22 -26.97 21.16
N PRO A 171 27.07 -26.81 20.13
CA PRO A 171 28.49 -26.58 20.31
C PRO A 171 28.87 -25.11 20.10
N ALA A 172 29.80 -24.65 20.94
CA ALA A 172 30.41 -23.34 20.97
C ALA A 172 31.34 -23.09 19.77
N HIS A 173 31.42 -21.83 19.34
CA HIS A 173 32.49 -21.31 18.49
C HIS A 173 33.81 -21.22 19.27
N PRO A 174 34.96 -21.60 18.69
CA PRO A 174 36.26 -21.16 19.18
C PRO A 174 36.66 -19.81 18.57
N GLU A 175 37.50 -19.11 19.33
CA GLU A 175 38.09 -17.78 19.09
C GLU A 175 38.95 -17.67 17.82
#